data_AF-U2R394-F1
#
_entry.id   AF-U2R394-F1
#
_cell.length_a   1.000
_cell.length_b   1.000
_cell.length_c   1.000
_cell.angle_alpha   90.00
_cell.angle_beta   90.00
_cell.angle_gamma   90.00
#
_symmetry.space_group_name_H-M   'P 1'
#
loop_
_entity.id
_entity.type
_entity.pdbx_description
1 polymer ?
#
loop_
_entity_poly.entity_id
_entity_poly.type
_entity_poly.pdbx_seq_one_letter_code
_entity_poly.pdbx_strand_id
1 'polypeptide(L)'
;MTLIQNPIIPGMAPDPSIIRVADDYYIATSTFHWTPGVQIFHSTDLVNWELLTYALTQDEVNLRGTNTPAGIWAPHLSYDSQTHKFWLAYSHMQNMAGREFNADSFAISADSIQGPWSAPIYLTSIGFDPALFHDEDGKHYLSILEWETRDGYQAPGHIVIAEVDLEHGGIIGNWHRVTTGFTTRGCAEAPQIYHHNDYYYLLIAAGGTGYAHGIEMGRSRQIFGP
;
A
#
# COMPACT_ATOMS: atom_id res chain seq x y z
N MET A 1 17.40 4.37 -27.72
CA MET A 1 16.55 4.07 -26.55
C MET A 1 17.41 3.34 -25.55
N THR A 2 17.53 3.85 -24.33
CA THR A 2 18.15 3.11 -23.23
C THR A 2 17.18 1.99 -22.83
N LEU A 3 17.66 0.76 -22.69
CA LEU A 3 16.86 -0.40 -22.32
C LEU A 3 16.82 -0.52 -20.79
N ILE A 4 15.66 -0.85 -20.22
CA ILE A 4 15.52 -1.17 -18.79
C ILE A 4 16.28 -2.48 -18.49
N GLN A 5 17.16 -2.46 -17.49
CA GLN A 5 17.85 -3.65 -16.98
C GLN A 5 17.42 -3.93 -15.55
N ASN A 6 16.76 -5.08 -15.34
CA ASN A 6 16.30 -5.48 -14.01
C ASN A 6 17.40 -6.15 -13.16
N PRO A 7 17.35 -6.02 -11.82
CA PRO A 7 16.43 -5.16 -11.07
C PRO A 7 16.79 -3.67 -11.20
N ILE A 8 15.79 -2.81 -11.46
CA ILE A 8 15.98 -1.35 -11.58
C ILE A 8 16.44 -0.69 -10.27
N ILE A 9 16.06 -1.29 -9.13
CA ILE A 9 16.52 -0.91 -7.80
C ILE A 9 17.06 -2.19 -7.13
N PRO A 10 18.39 -2.42 -7.12
CA PRO A 10 18.98 -3.62 -6.53
C PRO A 10 19.05 -3.53 -4.99
N GLY A 11 19.02 -4.68 -4.33
CA GLY A 11 19.17 -4.78 -2.86
C GLY A 11 17.83 -4.87 -2.13
N MET A 12 17.78 -4.35 -0.90
CA MET A 12 16.58 -4.37 -0.05
C MET A 12 15.65 -3.22 -0.46
N ALA A 13 14.85 -3.47 -1.50
CA ALA A 13 13.81 -2.56 -2.00
C ALA A 13 12.51 -3.34 -2.33
N PRO A 14 11.86 -3.95 -1.33
CA PRO A 14 10.65 -4.75 -1.53
C PRO A 14 9.39 -3.89 -1.66
N ASP A 15 8.31 -4.53 -2.10
CA ASP A 15 6.96 -3.97 -2.15
C ASP A 15 6.88 -2.60 -2.87
N PRO A 16 7.32 -2.52 -4.16
CA PRO A 16 7.38 -1.26 -4.88
C PRO A 16 5.98 -0.70 -5.17
N SER A 17 5.69 0.49 -4.67
CA SER A 17 4.50 1.28 -5.01
C SER A 17 4.88 2.43 -5.93
N ILE A 18 4.51 2.31 -7.22
CA ILE A 18 4.86 3.29 -8.26
C ILE A 18 3.74 4.30 -8.53
N ILE A 19 4.10 5.57 -8.70
CA ILE A 19 3.22 6.61 -9.24
C ILE A 19 3.92 7.45 -10.30
N ARG A 20 3.13 8.18 -11.08
CA ARG A 20 3.59 9.24 -11.97
C ARG A 20 2.91 10.56 -11.62
N VAL A 21 3.67 11.64 -11.48
CA VAL A 21 3.15 13.00 -11.36
C VAL A 21 3.82 13.85 -12.44
N ALA A 22 3.03 14.34 -13.40
CA ALA A 22 3.53 14.97 -14.62
C ALA A 22 4.58 14.07 -15.34
N ASP A 23 5.82 14.54 -15.47
CA ASP A 23 6.91 13.84 -16.15
C ASP A 23 7.81 13.03 -15.18
N ASP A 24 7.49 13.05 -13.89
CA ASP A 24 8.25 12.40 -12.83
C ASP A 24 7.59 11.10 -12.37
N TYR A 25 8.42 10.09 -12.13
CA TYR A 25 8.02 8.79 -11.59
C TYR A 25 8.63 8.59 -10.21
N TYR A 26 7.86 8.03 -9.29
CA TYR A 26 8.30 7.73 -7.93
C TYR A 26 7.98 6.29 -7.56
N ILE A 27 8.89 5.63 -6.85
CA ILE A 27 8.66 4.31 -6.24
C ILE A 27 8.90 4.43 -4.74
N ALA A 28 7.89 4.07 -3.93
CA ALA A 28 8.06 3.83 -2.50
C ALA A 28 8.30 2.34 -2.22
N THR A 29 9.21 2.01 -1.30
CA THR A 29 9.49 0.62 -0.89
C THR A 29 9.45 0.45 0.62
N SER A 30 9.08 -0.75 1.09
CA SER A 30 9.02 -1.08 2.51
C SER A 30 10.41 -1.12 3.16
N THR A 31 10.48 -0.81 4.45
CA THR A 31 11.76 -0.71 5.20
C THR A 31 11.78 -1.52 6.50
N PHE A 32 10.66 -2.14 6.88
CA PHE A 32 10.53 -2.93 8.10
C PHE A 32 11.00 -2.14 9.34
N HIS A 33 11.98 -2.66 10.08
CA HIS A 33 12.52 -2.03 11.29
C HIS A 33 13.63 -1.00 11.01
N TRP A 34 13.99 -0.76 9.74
CA TRP A 34 15.00 0.25 9.39
C TRP A 34 14.40 1.66 9.44
N THR A 35 15.19 2.59 9.98
CA THR A 35 14.88 4.02 10.05
C THR A 35 16.06 4.84 9.46
N PRO A 36 15.80 5.92 8.71
CA PRO A 36 14.49 6.46 8.31
C PRO A 36 13.68 5.48 7.43
N GLY A 37 12.36 5.53 7.55
CA GLY A 37 11.43 4.55 6.97
C GLY A 37 10.83 4.99 5.64
N VAL A 38 10.44 4.00 4.83
CA VAL A 38 9.95 4.14 3.45
C VAL A 38 10.90 4.91 2.54
N GLN A 39 11.68 4.17 1.75
CA GLN A 39 12.53 4.76 0.73
C GLN A 39 11.67 5.25 -0.45
N ILE A 40 11.93 6.45 -0.94
CA ILE A 40 11.30 6.98 -2.16
C ILE A 40 12.39 7.19 -3.21
N PHE A 41 12.27 6.47 -4.32
CA PHE A 41 13.11 6.59 -5.50
C PHE A 41 12.44 7.47 -6.55
N HIS A 42 13.24 8.16 -7.38
CA HIS A 42 12.77 9.01 -8.46
C HIS A 42 13.39 8.62 -9.81
N SER A 43 12.62 8.79 -10.87
CA SER A 43 13.06 8.63 -12.26
C SER A 43 12.25 9.53 -13.20
N THR A 44 12.81 9.89 -14.34
CA THR A 44 12.10 10.55 -15.45
C THR A 44 12.00 9.68 -16.71
N ASP A 45 12.66 8.51 -16.70
CA ASP A 45 12.75 7.63 -17.88
C ASP A 45 12.42 6.15 -17.59
N LEU A 46 12.11 5.82 -16.32
CA LEU A 46 11.88 4.46 -15.80
C LEU A 46 13.11 3.54 -15.87
N VAL A 47 14.25 4.02 -16.39
CA VAL A 47 15.50 3.27 -16.53
C VAL A 47 16.44 3.58 -15.38
N ASN A 48 16.67 4.88 -15.13
CA ASN A 48 17.61 5.37 -14.13
C ASN A 48 16.81 5.80 -12.90
N TRP A 49 17.10 5.18 -11.76
CA TRP A 49 16.45 5.46 -10.49
C TRP A 49 17.47 5.90 -9.46
N GLU A 50 17.16 6.97 -8.75
CA GLU A 50 17.94 7.45 -7.61
C GLU A 50 17.09 7.50 -6.35
N LEU A 51 17.71 7.19 -5.20
CA LEU A 51 17.06 7.40 -3.91
C LEU A 51 16.93 8.91 -3.69
N LEU A 52 15.69 9.41 -3.69
CA LEU A 52 15.39 10.83 -3.55
C LEU A 52 15.27 11.23 -2.08
N THR A 53 14.49 10.47 -1.30
CA THR A 53 14.18 10.81 0.10
C THR A 53 13.66 9.60 0.88
N TYR A 54 13.36 9.81 2.16
CA TYR A 54 12.60 8.89 3.01
C TYR A 54 11.34 9.60 3.50
N ALA A 55 10.22 8.89 3.59
CA ALA A 55 8.97 9.52 4.04
C ALA A 55 8.86 9.64 5.57
N LEU A 56 9.33 8.62 6.30
CA LEU A 56 9.21 8.53 7.75
C LEU A 56 10.55 8.87 8.40
N THR A 57 10.74 10.11 8.84
CA THR A 57 12.06 10.61 9.28
C THR A 57 12.08 11.08 10.73
N GLN A 58 10.93 11.34 11.34
CA GLN A 58 10.78 11.88 12.69
C GLN A 58 9.67 11.13 13.45
N ASP A 59 8.65 11.84 13.91
CA ASP A 59 7.61 11.36 14.82
C ASP A 59 6.50 10.55 14.10
N GLU A 60 6.61 10.32 12.78
CA GLU A 60 5.59 9.58 12.02
C GLU A 60 5.53 8.10 12.41
N VAL A 61 6.61 7.54 12.96
CA VAL A 61 6.63 6.19 13.51
C VAL A 61 7.66 6.01 14.62
N ASN A 62 7.32 5.22 15.64
CA ASN A 62 8.28 4.74 16.64
C ASN A 62 8.52 3.23 16.47
N LEU A 63 9.70 2.88 15.95
CA LEU A 63 10.12 1.48 15.71
C LEU A 63 10.94 0.88 16.86
N ARG A 64 11.02 1.55 18.01
CA ARG A 64 11.81 1.05 19.14
C ARG A 64 11.18 -0.23 19.69
N GLY A 65 11.95 -1.31 19.69
CA GLY A 65 11.52 -2.62 20.21
C GLY A 65 10.79 -3.49 19.17
N THR A 66 10.68 -3.03 17.94
CA THR A 66 10.15 -3.81 16.82
C THR A 66 11.09 -4.97 16.48
N ASN A 67 10.55 -6.19 16.47
CA ASN A 67 11.31 -7.40 16.10
C ASN A 67 11.45 -7.54 14.59
N THR A 68 12.50 -8.18 14.11
CA THR A 68 12.61 -8.58 12.69
C THR A 68 11.70 -9.79 12.42
N PRO A 69 10.89 -9.82 11.33
CA PRO A 69 10.79 -8.86 10.24
C PRO A 69 9.54 -7.93 10.32
N ALA A 70 9.16 -7.48 11.52
CA ALA A 70 8.08 -6.51 11.72
C ALA A 70 8.56 -5.06 11.43
N GLY A 71 7.69 -4.07 11.66
CA GLY A 71 7.94 -2.65 11.37
C GLY A 71 7.11 -2.15 10.20
N ILE A 72 7.70 -1.32 9.34
CA ILE A 72 7.03 -0.73 8.18
C ILE A 72 6.92 -1.75 7.05
N TRP A 73 5.72 -2.30 6.87
CA TRP A 73 5.37 -3.19 5.77
C TRP A 73 5.00 -2.41 4.51
N ALA A 74 4.49 -3.11 3.48
CA ALA A 74 4.23 -2.56 2.14
C ALA A 74 3.58 -1.17 2.20
N PRO A 75 4.26 -0.12 1.72
CA PRO A 75 3.67 1.20 1.59
C PRO A 75 2.85 1.29 0.30
N HIS A 76 1.87 2.18 0.28
CA HIS A 76 1.18 2.61 -0.92
C HIS A 76 1.31 4.12 -1.10
N LEU A 77 2.17 4.51 -2.02
CA LEU A 77 2.32 5.88 -2.49
C LEU A 77 1.26 6.16 -3.55
N SER A 78 0.53 7.26 -3.39
CA SER A 78 -0.54 7.71 -4.28
C SER A 78 -0.52 9.23 -4.42
N TYR A 79 -1.18 9.75 -5.44
CA TYR A 79 -1.30 11.19 -5.67
C TYR A 79 -2.76 11.53 -5.94
N ASP A 80 -3.30 12.46 -5.15
CA ASP A 80 -4.63 13.00 -5.37
C ASP A 80 -4.52 14.18 -6.34
N SER A 81 -5.00 13.99 -7.57
CA SER A 81 -4.94 15.02 -8.61
C SER A 81 -5.88 16.20 -8.36
N GLN A 82 -6.89 16.07 -7.51
CA GLN A 82 -7.84 17.14 -7.21
C GLN A 82 -7.27 18.08 -6.14
N THR A 83 -6.61 17.51 -5.12
CA THR A 83 -5.99 18.29 -4.03
C THR A 83 -4.52 18.61 -4.29
N HIS A 84 -3.92 18.00 -5.32
CA HIS A 84 -2.50 18.09 -5.67
C HIS A 84 -1.54 17.59 -4.58
N LYS A 85 -1.98 16.62 -3.77
CA LYS A 85 -1.21 16.08 -2.65
C LYS A 85 -0.69 14.69 -2.91
N PHE A 86 0.53 14.44 -2.46
CA PHE A 86 1.05 13.10 -2.27
C PHE A 86 0.44 12.49 -1.01
N TRP A 87 0.12 11.21 -1.09
CA TRP A 87 -0.43 10.41 -0.01
C TRP A 87 0.36 9.13 0.12
N LEU A 88 0.75 8.78 1.35
CA LEU A 88 1.40 7.52 1.66
C LEU A 88 0.58 6.78 2.71
N ALA A 89 0.06 5.62 2.36
CA ALA A 89 -0.47 4.67 3.31
C ALA A 89 0.60 3.63 3.68
N TYR A 90 0.64 3.20 4.93
CA TYR A 90 1.60 2.19 5.39
C TYR A 90 1.06 1.44 6.60
N SER A 91 1.55 0.22 6.81
CA SER A 91 1.32 -0.54 8.04
C SER A 91 2.54 -0.53 8.94
N HIS A 92 2.31 -0.26 10.23
CA HIS A 92 3.24 -0.58 11.30
C HIS A 92 2.87 -1.95 11.87
N MET A 93 3.55 -3.00 11.38
CA MET A 93 3.46 -4.35 11.90
C MET A 93 4.13 -4.43 13.27
N GLN A 94 3.36 -4.75 14.30
CA GLN A 94 3.83 -4.84 15.68
C GLN A 94 4.17 -6.28 16.08
N ASN A 95 3.39 -7.25 15.59
CA ASN A 95 3.55 -8.66 15.95
C ASN A 95 3.23 -9.57 14.76
N MET A 96 4.03 -10.63 14.61
CA MET A 96 3.85 -11.70 13.63
C MET A 96 3.97 -13.09 14.29
N ALA A 97 3.58 -13.22 15.56
CA ALA A 97 3.75 -14.45 16.32
C ALA A 97 2.55 -15.39 16.14
N GLY A 98 2.82 -16.62 15.70
CA GLY A 98 1.80 -17.66 15.58
C GLY A 98 0.78 -17.34 14.48
N ARG A 99 -0.49 -17.22 14.85
CA ARG A 99 -1.59 -16.84 13.92
C ARG A 99 -1.92 -15.36 13.96
N GLU A 100 -1.20 -14.56 14.76
CA GLU A 100 -1.50 -13.16 14.98
C GLU A 100 -0.58 -12.26 14.15
N PHE A 101 -1.20 -11.46 13.29
CA PHE A 101 -0.56 -10.38 12.55
C PHE A 101 -1.23 -9.10 13.01
N ASN A 102 -0.61 -8.40 13.97
CA ASN A 102 -1.13 -7.18 14.54
C ASN A 102 -0.45 -6.00 13.87
N ALA A 103 -1.18 -5.28 13.04
CA ALA A 103 -0.69 -4.13 12.31
C ALA A 103 -1.64 -2.95 12.47
N ASP A 104 -1.09 -1.77 12.70
CA ASP A 104 -1.83 -0.52 12.61
C ASP A 104 -1.51 0.13 11.26
N SER A 105 -2.52 0.54 10.53
CA SER A 105 -2.39 1.22 9.25
C SER A 105 -2.65 2.70 9.38
N PHE A 106 -1.81 3.50 8.73
CA PHE A 106 -1.83 4.95 8.78
C PHE A 106 -1.78 5.55 7.37
N ALA A 107 -2.19 6.82 7.27
CA ALA A 107 -1.94 7.67 6.11
C ALA A 107 -1.22 8.96 6.53
N ILE A 108 -0.31 9.42 5.68
CA ILE A 108 0.30 10.76 5.76
C ILE A 108 0.21 11.44 4.39
N SER A 109 0.21 12.76 4.38
CA SER A 109 0.18 13.55 3.14
C SER A 109 1.27 14.62 3.10
N ALA A 110 1.62 15.05 1.89
CA ALA A 110 2.55 16.15 1.66
C ALA A 110 2.23 16.87 0.34
N ASP A 111 2.47 18.18 0.28
CA ASP A 111 2.36 18.96 -0.96
C ASP A 111 3.55 18.72 -1.90
N SER A 112 4.65 18.16 -1.37
CA SER A 112 5.87 17.79 -2.09
C SER A 112 6.29 16.38 -1.69
N ILE A 113 6.79 15.58 -2.63
CA ILE A 113 7.28 14.22 -2.37
C ILE A 113 8.43 14.18 -1.34
N GLN A 114 9.15 15.30 -1.16
CA GLN A 114 10.21 15.47 -0.16
C GLN A 114 9.69 15.95 1.21
N GLY A 115 8.38 16.07 1.37
CA GLY A 115 7.74 16.58 2.57
C GLY A 115 7.73 18.11 2.68
N PRO A 116 7.48 18.65 3.90
CA PRO A 116 7.24 17.90 5.13
C PRO A 116 5.98 17.05 5.03
N TRP A 117 6.04 15.83 5.59
CA TRP A 117 4.87 14.96 5.69
C TRP A 117 4.02 15.36 6.90
N SER A 118 2.71 15.15 6.78
CA SER A 118 1.75 15.43 7.86
C SER A 118 1.94 14.49 9.05
N ALA A 119 1.32 14.83 10.18
CA ALA A 119 1.12 13.85 11.24
C ALA A 119 0.32 12.63 10.72
N PRO A 120 0.57 11.41 11.23
CA PRO A 120 -0.16 10.21 10.83
C PRO A 120 -1.64 10.27 11.18
N ILE A 121 -2.47 9.97 10.20
CA ILE A 121 -3.89 9.69 10.36
C ILE A 121 -4.04 8.18 10.57
N TYR A 122 -4.59 7.76 11.70
CA TYR A 122 -4.92 6.35 11.92
C TYR A 122 -6.07 5.92 11.00
N LEU A 123 -5.90 4.81 10.29
CA LEU A 123 -6.90 4.25 9.40
C LEU A 123 -7.64 3.07 10.07
N THR A 124 -6.91 2.01 10.39
CA THR A 124 -7.49 0.75 10.88
C THR A 124 -6.39 -0.21 11.38
N SER A 125 -6.80 -1.29 12.04
CA SER A 125 -5.91 -2.39 12.47
C SER A 125 -6.43 -3.77 12.05
N ILE A 126 -7.31 -3.83 11.04
CA ILE A 126 -7.93 -5.10 10.61
C ILE A 126 -6.98 -6.01 9.83
N GLY A 127 -5.81 -5.51 9.43
CA GLY A 127 -4.79 -6.27 8.71
C GLY A 127 -3.75 -5.33 8.11
N PHE A 128 -3.19 -5.68 6.95
CA PHE A 128 -2.03 -5.02 6.37
C PHE A 128 -2.14 -4.83 4.85
N ASP A 129 -1.13 -4.17 4.28
CA ASP A 129 -1.06 -3.67 2.91
C ASP A 129 -2.17 -2.66 2.54
N PRO A 130 -2.30 -1.55 3.29
CA PRO A 130 -3.26 -0.50 3.00
C PRO A 130 -2.91 0.22 1.70
N ALA A 131 -3.87 0.36 0.80
CA ALA A 131 -3.75 1.18 -0.40
C ALA A 131 -4.89 2.18 -0.52
N LEU A 132 -4.52 3.43 -0.78
CA LEU A 132 -5.46 4.52 -1.00
C LEU A 132 -5.75 4.69 -2.48
N PHE A 133 -7.03 4.70 -2.82
CA PHE A 133 -7.52 5.01 -4.14
C PHE A 133 -8.29 6.34 -4.12
N HIS A 134 -7.89 7.25 -5.00
CA HIS A 134 -8.50 8.57 -5.18
C HIS A 134 -9.38 8.52 -6.42
N ASP A 135 -10.70 8.58 -6.25
CA ASP A 135 -11.65 8.45 -7.37
C ASP A 135 -11.95 9.81 -8.01
N GLU A 136 -12.44 9.78 -9.24
CA GLU A 136 -12.77 10.96 -10.04
C GLU A 136 -13.99 11.72 -9.50
N ASP A 137 -14.84 11.04 -8.71
CA ASP A 137 -15.99 11.65 -8.04
C ASP A 137 -15.62 12.41 -6.76
N GLY A 138 -14.34 12.43 -6.39
CA GLY A 138 -13.82 13.11 -5.20
C GLY A 138 -13.85 12.27 -3.93
N LYS A 139 -14.31 11.01 -4.01
CA LYS A 139 -14.24 10.07 -2.90
C LYS A 139 -12.91 9.35 -2.83
N HIS A 140 -12.59 8.90 -1.63
CA HIS A 140 -11.39 8.15 -1.34
C HIS A 140 -11.76 6.79 -0.77
N TYR A 141 -11.00 5.77 -1.16
CA TYR A 141 -11.24 4.40 -0.72
C TYR A 141 -9.95 3.78 -0.20
N LEU A 142 -10.07 3.02 0.88
CA LEU A 142 -9.00 2.19 1.41
C LEU A 142 -9.28 0.74 1.01
N SER A 143 -8.37 0.14 0.24
CA SER A 143 -8.30 -1.31 0.08
C SER A 143 -7.20 -1.88 0.99
N ILE A 144 -7.48 -3.00 1.63
CA ILE A 144 -6.55 -3.65 2.57
C ILE A 144 -6.86 -5.15 2.66
N LEU A 145 -5.87 -5.97 3.03
CA LEU A 145 -6.13 -7.34 3.46
C LEU A 145 -6.72 -7.34 4.88
N GLU A 146 -7.90 -7.94 5.06
CA GLU A 146 -8.44 -8.30 6.37
C GLU A 146 -7.74 -9.58 6.89
N TRP A 147 -7.06 -9.48 8.04
CA TRP A 147 -6.45 -10.62 8.71
C TRP A 147 -7.42 -11.24 9.72
N GLU A 148 -7.75 -12.52 9.51
CA GLU A 148 -8.74 -13.23 10.30
C GLU A 148 -8.10 -14.31 11.18
N THR A 149 -8.31 -14.21 12.49
CA THR A 149 -7.67 -15.08 13.49
C THR A 149 -8.59 -16.15 14.06
N ARG A 150 -9.92 -16.06 13.84
CA ARG A 150 -10.89 -17.02 14.39
C ARG A 150 -10.63 -18.43 13.89
N ASP A 151 -10.95 -19.41 14.73
CA ASP A 151 -10.87 -20.82 14.37
C ASP A 151 -11.87 -21.15 13.25
N GLY A 152 -11.40 -21.92 12.26
CA GLY A 152 -12.19 -22.31 11.09
C GLY A 152 -12.18 -21.32 9.93
N TYR A 153 -11.53 -20.16 10.05
CA TYR A 153 -11.30 -19.25 8.92
C TYR A 153 -9.99 -19.56 8.20
N GLN A 154 -10.02 -19.51 6.87
CA GLN A 154 -8.83 -19.60 6.04
C GLN A 154 -8.07 -18.27 6.12
N ALA A 155 -6.80 -18.34 6.52
CA ALA A 155 -5.87 -17.21 6.44
C ALA A 155 -5.07 -17.28 5.12
N PRO A 156 -4.75 -16.13 4.50
CA PRO A 156 -5.27 -14.79 4.84
C PRO A 156 -6.77 -14.66 4.53
N GLY A 157 -7.40 -13.63 5.10
CA GLY A 157 -8.83 -13.36 4.95
C GLY A 157 -9.20 -12.77 3.59
N HIS A 158 -10.08 -11.77 3.58
CA HIS A 158 -10.55 -11.13 2.34
C HIS A 158 -9.76 -9.87 2.04
N ILE A 159 -9.64 -9.54 0.75
CA ILE A 159 -9.45 -8.15 0.35
C ILE A 159 -10.76 -7.41 0.63
N VAL A 160 -10.65 -6.34 1.42
CA VAL A 160 -11.78 -5.50 1.81
C VAL A 160 -11.57 -4.07 1.34
N ILE A 161 -12.68 -3.38 1.04
CA ILE A 161 -12.68 -1.98 0.62
C ILE A 161 -13.69 -1.20 1.48
N ALA A 162 -13.33 0.00 1.90
CA ALA A 162 -14.24 0.96 2.53
C ALA A 162 -13.94 2.39 2.07
N GLU A 163 -14.96 3.26 2.11
CA GLU A 163 -14.78 4.70 1.93
C GLU A 163 -14.04 5.30 3.14
N VAL A 164 -13.04 6.15 2.87
CA VAL A 164 -12.18 6.80 3.88
C VAL A 164 -12.31 8.31 3.76
N ASP A 165 -12.37 9.01 4.88
CA ASP A 165 -12.26 10.46 4.94
C ASP A 165 -10.80 10.84 5.22
N LEU A 166 -10.12 11.39 4.23
CA LEU A 166 -8.73 11.82 4.35
C LEU A 166 -8.60 13.24 4.94
N GLU A 167 -9.67 14.03 4.97
CA GLU A 167 -9.68 15.39 5.53
C GLU A 167 -9.91 15.38 7.04
N HIS A 168 -10.92 14.64 7.49
CA HIS A 168 -11.29 14.50 8.90
C HIS A 168 -10.71 13.23 9.55
N GLY A 169 -10.21 12.31 8.72
CA GLY A 169 -9.55 11.09 9.15
C GLY A 169 -10.50 9.91 9.38
N GLY A 170 -10.07 8.74 8.91
CA GLY A 170 -10.64 7.45 9.28
C GLY A 170 -11.68 6.89 8.31
N ILE A 171 -12.13 5.68 8.61
CA ILE A 171 -13.08 4.93 7.78
C ILE A 171 -14.50 5.44 8.03
N ILE A 172 -15.18 5.89 6.97
CA ILE A 172 -16.55 6.43 7.02
C ILE A 172 -17.60 5.51 6.39
N GLY A 173 -17.17 4.54 5.60
CA GLY A 173 -18.04 3.52 4.99
C GLY A 173 -18.06 2.18 5.75
N ASN A 174 -18.99 1.30 5.36
CA ASN A 174 -18.91 -0.10 5.76
C ASN A 174 -17.79 -0.81 5.01
N TRP A 175 -17.19 -1.83 5.62
CA TRP A 175 -16.25 -2.71 4.94
C TRP A 175 -16.99 -3.66 3.99
N HIS A 176 -16.53 -3.71 2.74
CA HIS A 176 -17.00 -4.63 1.72
C HIS A 176 -15.94 -5.70 1.46
N ARG A 177 -16.27 -6.98 1.71
CA ARG A 177 -15.42 -8.12 1.31
C ARG A 177 -15.57 -8.36 -0.18
N VAL A 178 -14.50 -8.15 -0.93
CA VAL A 178 -14.54 -8.17 -2.40
C VAL A 178 -14.07 -9.51 -2.97
N THR A 179 -12.96 -10.03 -2.47
CA THR A 179 -12.36 -11.26 -3.01
C THR A 179 -11.40 -11.91 -2.01
N THR A 180 -11.15 -13.21 -2.17
CA THR A 180 -10.06 -13.95 -1.52
C THR A 180 -8.94 -14.30 -2.51
N GLY A 181 -8.96 -13.68 -3.69
CA GLY A 181 -8.15 -14.05 -4.86
C GLY A 181 -9.02 -14.35 -6.07
N PHE A 182 -8.48 -14.11 -7.26
CA PHE A 182 -9.12 -14.42 -8.54
C PHE A 182 -8.74 -15.83 -9.04
N THR A 183 -7.76 -16.47 -8.40
CA THR A 183 -7.34 -17.85 -8.69
C THR A 183 -7.26 -18.70 -7.42
N THR A 184 -6.85 -19.96 -7.56
CA THR A 184 -6.63 -20.90 -6.45
C THR A 184 -5.28 -20.73 -5.75
N ARG A 185 -4.48 -19.70 -6.07
CA ARG A 185 -3.16 -19.49 -5.46
C ARG A 185 -3.23 -19.21 -3.95
N GLY A 186 -4.29 -18.56 -3.49
CA GLY A 186 -4.42 -18.11 -2.10
C GLY A 186 -3.39 -17.04 -1.75
N CYS A 187 -3.23 -16.76 -0.45
CA CYS A 187 -2.34 -15.71 0.05
C CYS A 187 -2.56 -14.33 -0.62
N ALA A 188 -3.83 -13.95 -0.84
CA ALA A 188 -4.18 -12.68 -1.47
C ALA A 188 -3.83 -11.50 -0.55
N GLU A 189 -3.05 -10.55 -1.03
CA GLU A 189 -2.58 -9.36 -0.30
C GLU A 189 -2.28 -8.20 -1.28
N ALA A 190 -1.69 -7.09 -0.82
CA ALA A 190 -1.33 -5.91 -1.62
C ALA A 190 -2.42 -5.39 -2.60
N PRO A 191 -3.66 -5.12 -2.15
CA PRO A 191 -4.74 -4.72 -3.03
C PRO A 191 -4.62 -3.28 -3.51
N GLN A 192 -4.35 -3.07 -4.80
CA GLN A 192 -4.28 -1.75 -5.43
C GLN A 192 -5.39 -1.57 -6.48
N ILE A 193 -6.08 -0.43 -6.41
CA ILE A 193 -7.18 -0.11 -7.32
C ILE A 193 -6.70 0.90 -8.38
N TYR A 194 -7.06 0.64 -9.62
CA TYR A 194 -6.90 1.58 -10.74
C TYR A 194 -8.24 1.80 -11.42
N HIS A 195 -8.56 3.04 -11.76
CA HIS A 195 -9.70 3.34 -12.63
C HIS A 195 -9.20 3.59 -14.06
N HIS A 196 -9.74 2.84 -15.02
CA HIS A 196 -9.38 2.98 -16.42
C HIS A 196 -10.56 2.70 -17.35
N ASN A 197 -11.01 3.74 -18.06
CA ASN A 197 -12.28 3.77 -18.79
C ASN A 197 -13.43 3.42 -17.83
N ASP A 198 -14.40 2.60 -18.24
CA ASP A 198 -15.55 2.26 -17.40
C ASP A 198 -15.29 1.21 -16.30
N TYR A 199 -14.03 0.92 -15.95
CA TYR A 199 -13.68 -0.18 -15.05
C TYR A 199 -12.73 0.23 -13.94
N TYR A 200 -13.04 -0.27 -12.74
CA TYR A 200 -12.10 -0.41 -11.64
C TYR A 200 -11.36 -1.74 -11.80
N TYR A 201 -10.04 -1.70 -11.82
CA TYR A 201 -9.14 -2.84 -11.81
C TYR A 201 -8.59 -3.01 -10.40
N LEU A 202 -8.68 -4.22 -9.85
CA LEU A 202 -8.08 -4.58 -8.57
C LEU A 202 -6.90 -5.52 -8.83
N LEU A 203 -5.69 -4.98 -8.64
CA LEU A 203 -4.43 -5.71 -8.63
C LEU A 203 -4.18 -6.25 -7.22
N ILE A 204 -3.77 -7.50 -7.09
CA ILE A 204 -3.38 -8.11 -5.81
C ILE A 204 -2.11 -8.95 -5.99
N ALA A 205 -1.34 -9.09 -4.92
CA ALA A 205 -0.34 -10.15 -4.80
C ALA A 205 -1.02 -11.44 -4.33
N ALA A 206 -0.46 -12.59 -4.71
CA ALA A 206 -0.97 -13.92 -4.37
C ALA A 206 0.17 -14.93 -4.25
N GLY A 207 -0.07 -16.05 -3.55
CA GLY A 207 0.89 -17.14 -3.35
C GLY A 207 1.97 -16.87 -2.29
N GLY A 208 1.96 -15.69 -1.66
CA GLY A 208 2.92 -15.24 -0.66
C GLY A 208 4.29 -14.88 -1.26
N THR A 209 5.06 -14.05 -0.55
CA THR A 209 6.35 -13.48 -1.01
C THR A 209 7.52 -14.49 -1.19
N GLY A 210 7.23 -15.79 -1.16
CA GLY A 210 8.18 -16.86 -1.48
C GLY A 210 8.23 -17.18 -2.98
N TYR A 211 8.72 -18.37 -3.33
CA TYR A 211 8.83 -18.80 -4.73
C TYR A 211 7.48 -18.98 -5.46
N ALA A 212 6.36 -19.02 -4.73
CA ALA A 212 5.02 -19.12 -5.29
C ALA A 212 4.37 -17.76 -5.59
N HIS A 213 5.07 -16.65 -5.31
CA HIS A 213 4.59 -15.29 -5.54
C HIS A 213 4.06 -15.13 -6.97
N GLY A 214 2.88 -14.55 -7.11
CA GLY A 214 2.31 -14.11 -8.36
C GLY A 214 1.43 -12.89 -8.17
N ILE A 215 1.02 -12.31 -9.29
CA ILE A 215 0.12 -11.16 -9.34
C ILE A 215 -1.17 -11.60 -10.01
N GLU A 216 -2.29 -11.18 -9.45
CA GLU A 216 -3.62 -11.40 -10.02
C GLU A 216 -4.30 -10.05 -10.25
N MET A 217 -5.19 -10.00 -11.24
CA MET A 217 -5.96 -8.80 -11.53
C MET A 217 -7.39 -9.18 -11.91
N GLY A 218 -8.34 -8.55 -11.23
CA GLY A 218 -9.76 -8.56 -11.57
C GLY A 218 -10.23 -7.17 -11.99
N ARG A 219 -11.44 -7.08 -12.51
CA ARG A 219 -12.06 -5.79 -12.81
C ARG A 219 -13.58 -5.82 -12.63
N SER A 220 -14.15 -4.67 -12.28
CA SER A 220 -15.58 -4.45 -12.15
C SER A 220 -15.98 -3.07 -12.69
N ARG A 221 -17.26 -2.89 -13.01
CA ARG A 221 -17.86 -1.56 -13.22
C ARG A 221 -18.26 -0.88 -11.90
N GLN A 222 -18.17 -1.57 -10.78
CA GLN A 222 -18.50 -1.08 -9.45
C GLN A 222 -17.28 -1.19 -8.54
N ILE A 223 -16.98 -0.16 -7.74
CA ILE A 223 -15.78 -0.14 -6.89
C ILE A 223 -15.74 -1.28 -5.86
N PHE A 224 -16.91 -1.71 -5.38
CA PHE A 224 -17.05 -2.83 -4.44
C PHE A 224 -17.25 -4.19 -5.13
N GLY A 225 -17.20 -4.24 -6.47
CA GLY A 225 -17.47 -5.44 -7.26
C GLY A 225 -18.94 -5.94 -7.20
N PRO A 226 -19.20 -7.15 -7.72
CA PRO A 226 -18.39 -7.83 -8.73
C PRO A 226 -18.48 -7.13 -10.10
#